data_AF-A0A1Z5KP37-F1
#
_entry.id   AF-A0A1Z5KP37-F1
#
_cell.length_a   1.000
_cell.length_b   1.000
_cell.length_c   1.000
_cell.angle_alpha   90.00
_cell.angle_beta   90.00
_cell.angle_gamma   90.00
#
_symmetry.space_group_name_H-M   'P 1'
#
loop_
_entity.id
_entity.type
_entity.pdbx_description
1 polymer ?
#
loop_
_entity_poly.entity_id
_entity_poly.type
_entity_poly.pdbx_seq_one_letter_code
_entity_poly.pdbx_strand_id
1 'polypeptide(L)'
;MSAFLRFIVLFLALFSASSLPELRNVDFSVATRPLALQYTLQRHGRSALRSLKTTDFWLFGTQPTPSNIAQAIWLLICGHGDAAHEVLLGVNETNLHVAEYAATHPTSWHQDHPLCDVNDLVHSLIHRCEGACIGEGGHSGFENAKYWAAGGPKEYTNFGYAASSVHLIHQTLLQWSSVHTPEIIADVVSTHSARRHSILASKGQRRHVVVAPGCWDPFAFIDFCSTAEQLGSVEQEQLRSLQEFELRLLLRYALLEQRDCDVEMLLSGEEQQ
;
A
#
# COMPACT_ATOMS: atom_id res chain seq x y z
N MET A 1 27.05 -4.42 -16.97
CA MET A 1 26.08 -5.54 -17.07
C MET A 1 24.68 -4.96 -17.18
N SER A 2 23.97 -5.32 -18.25
CA SER A 2 22.69 -4.73 -18.64
C SER A 2 21.54 -5.19 -17.73
N ALA A 3 20.58 -4.30 -17.45
CA ALA A 3 19.32 -4.60 -16.75
C ALA A 3 18.58 -5.82 -17.33
N PHE A 4 18.84 -6.15 -18.59
CA PHE A 4 18.34 -7.33 -19.29
C PHE A 4 18.77 -8.67 -18.66
N LEU A 5 19.95 -8.74 -18.04
CA LEU A 5 20.44 -9.97 -17.39
C LEU A 5 19.83 -10.19 -15.99
N ARG A 6 19.31 -9.14 -15.33
CA ARG A 6 18.52 -9.28 -14.10
C ARG A 6 17.12 -9.83 -14.40
N PHE A 7 16.62 -9.61 -15.61
CA PHE A 7 15.30 -10.05 -16.07
C PHE A 7 15.23 -11.55 -16.41
N ILE A 8 16.32 -12.14 -16.92
CA ILE A 8 16.36 -13.59 -17.24
C ILE A 8 16.34 -14.45 -15.96
N VAL A 9 16.82 -13.93 -14.83
CA VAL A 9 16.73 -14.62 -13.54
C VAL A 9 15.28 -14.62 -13.03
N LEU A 10 14.56 -13.50 -13.14
CA LEU A 10 13.15 -13.38 -12.75
C LEU A 10 12.16 -14.13 -13.65
N PHE A 11 12.49 -14.36 -14.92
CA PHE A 11 11.54 -14.97 -15.87
C PHE A 11 11.56 -16.52 -15.86
N LEU A 12 12.70 -17.14 -15.54
CA LEU A 12 12.84 -18.60 -15.47
C LEU A 12 12.55 -19.20 -14.09
N ALA A 13 12.49 -18.38 -13.02
CA ALA A 13 12.04 -18.81 -11.69
C ALA A 13 10.52 -18.91 -11.56
N LEU A 14 9.77 -18.40 -12.53
CA LEU A 14 8.29 -18.44 -12.57
C LEU A 14 7.70 -19.84 -12.85
N PHE A 15 8.55 -20.85 -13.11
CA PHE A 15 8.13 -22.22 -13.42
C PHE A 15 8.40 -23.27 -12.33
N SER A 16 8.79 -22.87 -11.12
CA SER A 16 8.99 -23.79 -10.01
C SER A 16 8.18 -23.36 -8.80
N ALA A 17 7.01 -23.99 -8.63
CA ALA A 17 6.19 -23.88 -7.44
C ALA A 17 6.92 -24.50 -6.23
N SER A 18 7.57 -23.66 -5.43
CA SER A 18 7.89 -23.90 -4.01
C SER A 18 8.77 -22.74 -3.52
N SER A 19 8.21 -21.83 -2.71
CA SER A 19 8.82 -20.59 -2.19
C SER A 19 9.24 -19.56 -3.26
N LEU A 20 8.93 -18.28 -3.10
CA LEU A 20 9.37 -17.18 -3.98
C LEU A 20 10.67 -16.59 -3.41
N PRO A 21 11.87 -17.12 -3.72
CA PRO A 21 13.13 -16.71 -3.08
C PRO A 21 13.59 -15.33 -3.60
N GLU A 22 12.97 -14.86 -4.69
CA GLU A 22 13.34 -13.66 -5.43
C GLU A 22 12.93 -12.36 -4.73
N LEU A 23 11.89 -12.40 -3.87
CA LEU A 23 11.51 -11.25 -3.05
C LEU A 23 12.57 -10.94 -1.97
N ARG A 24 13.44 -11.89 -1.61
CA ARG A 24 14.47 -11.67 -0.57
C ARG A 24 15.53 -10.64 -0.99
N ASN A 25 15.76 -10.46 -2.28
CA ASN A 25 16.83 -9.59 -2.82
C ASN A 25 16.34 -8.22 -3.33
N VAL A 26 15.05 -7.92 -3.19
CA VAL A 26 14.51 -6.60 -3.53
C VAL A 26 14.81 -5.63 -2.38
N ASP A 27 15.30 -4.44 -2.72
CA ASP A 27 15.54 -3.36 -1.76
C ASP A 27 14.19 -2.71 -1.39
N PHE A 28 13.67 -3.03 -0.21
CA PHE A 28 12.43 -2.44 0.32
C PHE A 28 12.71 -1.21 1.17
N SER A 29 13.91 -0.61 1.14
CA SER A 29 14.22 0.56 1.96
C SER A 29 13.31 1.76 1.70
N VAL A 30 12.59 1.81 0.57
CA VAL A 30 11.54 2.81 0.33
C VAL A 30 10.36 2.71 1.31
N ALA A 31 10.10 1.54 1.90
CA ALA A 31 9.15 1.36 3.02
C ALA A 31 9.43 2.28 4.21
N THR A 32 10.70 2.67 4.37
CA THR A 32 11.25 3.29 5.57
C THR A 32 11.55 4.78 5.40
N ARG A 33 11.39 5.30 4.18
CA ARG A 33 11.69 6.69 3.85
C ARG A 33 10.39 7.42 3.55
N PRO A 34 10.17 8.61 4.12
CA PRO A 34 9.15 9.51 3.62
C PRO A 34 9.43 9.77 2.13
N LEU A 35 8.49 9.37 1.28
CA LEU A 35 8.47 9.83 -0.09
C LEU A 35 7.81 11.20 -0.07
N ALA A 36 8.56 12.24 -0.46
CA ALA A 36 7.93 13.52 -0.74
C ALA A 36 7.09 13.38 -2.03
N LEU A 37 5.88 12.81 -1.92
CA LEU A 37 4.94 12.80 -3.04
C LEU A 37 4.48 14.24 -3.22
N GLN A 38 4.62 14.72 -4.44
CA GLN A 38 4.19 16.05 -4.83
C GLN A 38 3.15 15.91 -5.91
N TYR A 39 2.09 15.13 -5.62
CA TYR A 39 1.10 14.62 -6.57
C TYR A 39 1.00 15.48 -7.85
N THR A 40 1.85 15.12 -8.81
CA THR A 40 2.19 15.96 -9.97
C THR A 40 0.96 16.18 -10.85
N LEU A 41 0.10 15.16 -10.93
CA LEU A 41 -1.14 15.18 -11.70
C LEU A 41 -2.11 16.27 -11.22
N GLN A 42 -2.32 16.41 -9.91
CA GLN A 42 -3.22 17.44 -9.37
C GLN A 42 -2.60 18.84 -9.39
N ARG A 43 -1.29 18.98 -9.19
CA ARG A 43 -0.63 20.30 -9.14
C ARG A 43 -0.34 20.91 -10.50
N HIS A 44 0.08 20.08 -11.46
CA HIS A 44 0.58 20.54 -12.75
C HIS A 44 -0.28 20.08 -13.93
N GLY A 45 -1.34 19.28 -13.67
CA GLY A 45 -2.17 18.72 -14.73
C GLY A 45 -1.41 17.77 -15.65
N ARG A 46 -0.31 17.18 -15.15
CA ARG A 46 0.55 16.28 -15.92
C ARG A 46 0.80 15.01 -15.13
N SER A 47 0.58 13.89 -15.79
CA SER A 47 0.80 12.56 -15.23
C SER A 47 2.29 12.34 -14.96
N ALA A 48 2.60 11.86 -13.74
CA ALA A 48 3.93 11.43 -13.34
C ALA A 48 4.41 10.24 -14.18
N LEU A 49 3.49 9.45 -14.74
CA LEU A 49 3.82 8.35 -15.65
C LEU A 49 4.56 8.82 -16.91
N ARG A 50 4.38 10.08 -17.34
CA ARG A 50 5.12 10.64 -18.47
C ARG A 50 6.63 10.77 -18.21
N SER A 51 7.04 10.78 -16.95
CA SER A 51 8.44 10.89 -16.54
C SER A 51 9.14 9.55 -16.39
N LEU A 52 8.37 8.45 -16.36
CA LEU A 52 8.91 7.11 -16.29
C LEU A 52 9.59 6.74 -17.61
N LYS A 53 10.70 6.01 -17.52
CA LYS A 53 11.29 5.42 -18.73
C LYS A 53 10.42 4.25 -19.15
N THR A 54 10.40 3.95 -20.44
CA THR A 54 9.68 2.79 -20.96
C THR A 54 10.07 1.49 -20.24
N THR A 55 11.33 1.34 -19.78
CA THR A 55 11.77 0.18 -18.97
C THR A 55 11.05 0.04 -17.63
N ASP A 56 10.60 1.15 -17.06
CA ASP A 56 9.80 1.18 -15.84
C ASP A 56 8.34 0.81 -16.15
N PHE A 57 7.95 0.98 -17.43
CA PHE A 57 6.70 0.51 -18.02
C PHE A 57 6.72 -0.93 -18.54
N TRP A 58 7.88 -1.51 -18.86
CA TRP A 58 7.99 -2.84 -19.50
C TRP A 58 7.62 -4.01 -18.58
N LEU A 59 7.41 -3.78 -17.28
CA LEU A 59 6.67 -4.70 -16.41
C LEU A 59 5.18 -4.83 -16.82
N PHE A 60 4.70 -4.02 -17.77
CA PHE A 60 3.28 -3.82 -18.10
C PHE A 60 2.86 -4.22 -19.54
N GLY A 61 3.59 -5.09 -20.25
CA GLY A 61 3.10 -5.69 -21.51
C GLY A 61 3.90 -6.95 -21.86
N THR A 62 3.31 -8.13 -22.11
CA THR A 62 2.07 -8.47 -22.81
C THR A 62 1.48 -9.78 -22.25
N GLN A 63 0.15 -9.82 -22.03
CA GLN A 63 -0.69 -10.94 -21.50
C GLN A 63 -0.67 -11.18 -19.97
N PRO A 64 -1.84 -11.51 -19.39
CA PRO A 64 -2.89 -10.54 -19.09
C PRO A 64 -2.33 -9.42 -18.18
N THR A 65 -2.84 -8.19 -18.35
CA THR A 65 -2.33 -6.98 -17.70
C THR A 65 -2.02 -7.20 -16.21
N PRO A 66 -0.80 -6.88 -15.73
CA PRO A 66 -0.47 -7.03 -14.31
C PRO A 66 -1.46 -6.28 -13.43
N SER A 67 -1.78 -6.83 -12.26
CA SER A 67 -2.68 -6.16 -11.30
C SER A 67 -2.18 -4.74 -11.01
N ASN A 68 -3.01 -3.71 -11.17
CA ASN A 68 -2.66 -2.31 -10.87
C ASN A 68 -2.08 -2.17 -9.45
N ILE A 69 -2.49 -3.04 -8.52
CA ILE A 69 -1.92 -3.12 -7.16
C ILE A 69 -0.44 -3.49 -7.20
N ALA A 70 -0.08 -4.56 -7.89
CA ALA A 70 1.30 -5.03 -7.99
C ALA A 70 2.18 -3.97 -8.68
N GLN A 71 1.65 -3.32 -9.72
CA GLN A 71 2.32 -2.22 -10.42
C GLN A 71 2.57 -1.03 -9.48
N ALA A 72 1.54 -0.61 -8.73
CA ALA A 72 1.64 0.50 -7.79
C ALA A 72 2.64 0.21 -6.67
N ILE A 73 2.61 -0.99 -6.08
CA ILE A 73 3.56 -1.39 -5.04
C ILE A 73 4.99 -1.41 -5.60
N TRP A 74 5.19 -1.91 -6.82
CA TRP A 74 6.50 -1.92 -7.45
C TRP A 74 7.04 -0.50 -7.70
N LEU A 75 6.21 0.38 -8.26
CA LEU A 75 6.57 1.79 -8.47
C LEU A 75 6.88 2.48 -7.14
N LEU A 76 6.12 2.16 -6.08
CA LEU A 76 6.37 2.65 -4.74
C LEU A 76 7.75 2.20 -4.24
N ILE A 77 8.10 0.92 -4.38
CA ILE A 77 9.43 0.38 -4.04
C ILE A 77 10.55 1.04 -4.85
N CYS A 78 10.29 1.43 -6.11
CA CYS A 78 11.24 2.16 -6.94
C CYS A 78 11.35 3.66 -6.59
N GLY A 79 10.56 4.17 -5.64
CA GLY A 79 10.54 5.58 -5.25
C GLY A 79 9.72 6.48 -6.18
N HIS A 80 8.84 5.91 -7.00
CA HIS A 80 7.96 6.61 -7.93
C HIS A 80 6.53 6.74 -7.37
N GLY A 81 6.37 7.29 -6.17
CA GLY A 81 5.07 7.22 -5.50
C GLY A 81 3.94 8.03 -6.16
N ASP A 82 4.23 9.14 -6.86
CA ASP A 82 3.21 9.85 -7.65
C ASP A 82 2.68 8.94 -8.77
N ALA A 83 3.57 8.21 -9.45
CA ALA A 83 3.20 7.25 -10.47
C ALA A 83 2.50 6.01 -9.89
N ALA A 84 2.92 5.55 -8.71
CA ALA A 84 2.24 4.48 -7.98
C ALA A 84 0.78 4.86 -7.66
N HIS A 85 0.56 6.08 -7.18
CA HIS A 85 -0.76 6.62 -6.90
C HIS A 85 -1.62 6.65 -8.18
N GLU A 86 -1.09 7.20 -9.27
CA GLU A 86 -1.81 7.25 -10.56
C GLU A 86 -2.17 5.87 -11.10
N VAL A 87 -1.24 4.90 -11.06
CA VAL A 87 -1.50 3.53 -11.53
C VAL A 87 -2.54 2.83 -10.66
N LEU A 88 -2.51 3.04 -9.35
CA LEU A 88 -3.52 2.50 -8.44
C LEU A 88 -4.92 3.02 -8.77
N LEU A 89 -5.03 4.28 -9.22
CA LEU A 89 -6.25 4.91 -9.71
C LEU A 89 -6.64 4.50 -11.15
N GLY A 90 -5.90 3.57 -11.76
CA GLY A 90 -6.19 3.04 -13.10
C GLY A 90 -5.63 3.88 -14.25
N VAL A 91 -4.76 4.86 -13.96
CA VAL A 91 -4.06 5.60 -15.01
C VAL A 91 -2.99 4.71 -15.65
N ASN A 92 -2.98 4.67 -16.97
CA ASN A 92 -2.06 3.89 -17.79
C ASN A 92 -1.76 4.63 -19.10
N GLU A 93 -0.84 4.11 -19.93
CA GLU A 93 -0.40 4.77 -21.17
C GLU A 93 -1.55 5.16 -22.11
N THR A 94 -2.64 4.38 -22.12
CA THR A 94 -3.76 4.59 -23.05
C THR A 94 -4.73 5.68 -22.59
N ASN A 95 -4.80 5.98 -21.30
CA ASN A 95 -5.75 6.95 -20.73
C ASN A 95 -5.09 8.17 -20.05
N LEU A 96 -3.76 8.33 -20.16
CA LEU A 96 -3.02 9.47 -19.58
C LEU A 96 -3.69 10.82 -19.83
N HIS A 97 -4.09 11.08 -21.07
CA HIS A 97 -4.69 12.35 -21.48
C HIS A 97 -6.06 12.59 -20.79
N VAL A 98 -6.82 11.53 -20.53
CA VAL A 98 -8.11 11.62 -19.84
C VAL A 98 -7.89 11.90 -18.36
N ALA A 99 -6.93 11.21 -17.73
CA ALA A 99 -6.57 11.44 -16.33
C ALA A 99 -6.05 12.87 -16.10
N GLU A 100 -5.20 13.39 -17.00
CA GLU A 100 -4.71 14.78 -16.96
C GLU A 100 -5.82 15.82 -17.11
N TYR A 101 -6.77 15.55 -18.01
CA TYR A 101 -7.95 16.39 -18.15
C TYR A 101 -8.80 16.37 -16.87
N ALA A 102 -9.06 15.17 -16.32
CA ALA A 102 -9.84 14.97 -15.11
C ALA A 102 -9.22 15.62 -13.86
N ALA A 103 -7.89 15.71 -13.79
CA ALA A 103 -7.19 16.35 -12.66
C ALA A 103 -7.31 17.87 -12.65
N THR A 104 -7.57 18.48 -13.82
CA THR A 104 -7.65 19.94 -14.00
C THR A 104 -9.08 20.44 -14.17
N HIS A 105 -10.06 19.53 -14.31
CA HIS A 105 -11.46 19.83 -14.56
C HIS A 105 -12.35 19.03 -13.61
N PRO A 106 -13.50 19.58 -13.17
CA PRO A 106 -14.46 18.82 -12.36
C PRO A 106 -15.01 17.65 -13.18
N THR A 107 -14.68 16.43 -12.78
CA THR A 107 -15.11 15.18 -13.43
C THR A 107 -15.57 14.14 -12.40
N SER A 108 -16.30 13.12 -12.86
CA SER A 108 -16.73 11.95 -12.07
C SER A 108 -15.66 10.86 -11.97
N TRP A 109 -14.40 11.13 -12.36
CA TRP A 109 -13.37 10.09 -12.53
C TRP A 109 -13.23 9.13 -11.34
N HIS A 110 -13.20 9.67 -10.11
CA HIS A 110 -13.13 8.88 -8.87
C HIS A 110 -14.41 8.05 -8.59
N GLN A 111 -15.55 8.45 -9.13
CA GLN A 111 -16.82 7.72 -9.04
C GLN A 111 -16.88 6.60 -10.08
N ASP A 112 -16.26 6.82 -11.24
CA ASP A 112 -16.21 5.86 -12.35
C ASP A 112 -15.13 4.78 -12.15
N HIS A 113 -14.20 4.99 -11.22
CA HIS A 113 -13.10 4.06 -10.90
C HIS A 113 -13.05 3.72 -9.40
N PRO A 114 -14.09 3.06 -8.84
CA PRO A 114 -14.09 2.66 -7.44
C PRO A 114 -12.99 1.62 -7.18
N LEU A 115 -12.20 1.86 -6.14
CA LEU A 115 -11.16 0.94 -5.71
C LEU A 115 -11.75 -0.29 -5.02
N CYS A 116 -11.14 -1.47 -5.17
CA CYS A 116 -11.46 -2.61 -4.32
C CYS A 116 -10.82 -2.44 -2.92
N ASP A 117 -11.15 -3.31 -1.97
CA ASP A 117 -10.74 -3.14 -0.57
C ASP A 117 -9.23 -3.20 -0.37
N VAL A 118 -8.54 -4.03 -1.16
CA VAL A 118 -7.08 -4.13 -1.13
C VAL A 118 -6.44 -2.90 -1.80
N ASN A 119 -7.06 -2.37 -2.85
CA ASN A 119 -6.62 -1.09 -3.43
C ASN A 119 -6.71 0.03 -2.39
N ASP A 120 -7.76 0.10 -1.57
CA ASP A 120 -7.86 1.11 -0.50
C ASP A 120 -6.71 0.98 0.52
N LEU A 121 -6.30 -0.25 0.86
CA LEU A 121 -5.17 -0.51 1.75
C LEU A 121 -3.83 -0.08 1.13
N VAL A 122 -3.62 -0.37 -0.16
CA VAL A 122 -2.43 0.08 -0.89
C VAL A 122 -2.43 1.60 -1.06
N HIS A 123 -3.61 2.20 -1.23
CA HIS A 123 -3.75 3.65 -1.31
C HIS A 123 -3.36 4.31 0.02
N SER A 124 -3.82 3.73 1.13
CA SER A 124 -3.42 4.13 2.47
C SER A 124 -1.90 4.06 2.66
N LEU A 125 -1.27 2.97 2.22
CA LEU A 125 0.19 2.80 2.25
C LEU A 125 0.92 3.91 1.47
N ILE A 126 0.48 4.21 0.25
CA ILE A 126 1.07 5.27 -0.58
C ILE A 126 1.01 6.62 0.15
N HIS A 127 -0.16 7.00 0.69
CA HIS A 127 -0.30 8.24 1.44
C HIS A 127 0.49 8.24 2.75
N ARG A 128 0.65 7.09 3.41
CA ARG A 128 1.48 7.00 4.62
C ARG A 128 2.94 7.28 4.31
N CYS A 129 3.42 6.90 3.12
CA CYS A 129 4.76 7.25 2.65
C CYS A 129 4.91 8.77 2.40
N GLU A 130 3.83 9.52 2.13
CA GLU A 130 3.88 11.00 2.04
C GLU A 130 4.20 11.67 3.38
N GLY A 131 3.90 10.98 4.48
CA GLY A 131 4.16 11.44 5.84
C GLY A 131 3.42 12.73 6.19
N ALA A 132 4.15 13.72 6.71
CA ALA A 132 3.59 15.00 7.14
C ALA A 132 3.35 16.00 5.99
N CYS A 133 3.74 15.68 4.76
CA CYS A 133 3.55 16.56 3.63
C CYS A 133 2.06 16.82 3.36
N ILE A 134 1.70 18.08 3.11
CA ILE A 134 0.34 18.46 2.72
C ILE A 134 0.16 18.18 1.23
N GLY A 135 -0.75 17.25 0.94
CA GLY A 135 -1.04 16.75 -0.39
C GLY A 135 -2.49 16.97 -0.79
N GLU A 136 -3.11 15.91 -1.28
CA GLU A 136 -4.48 15.89 -1.76
C GLU A 136 -5.46 16.44 -0.71
N GLY A 137 -6.41 17.28 -1.18
CA GLY A 137 -7.47 17.83 -0.33
C GLY A 137 -7.03 18.83 0.74
N GLY A 138 -5.74 19.21 0.78
CA GLY A 138 -5.19 20.07 1.82
C GLY A 138 -4.91 19.34 3.14
N HIS A 139 -4.86 18.02 3.11
CA HIS A 139 -4.59 17.16 4.26
C HIS A 139 -3.17 16.59 4.20
N SER A 140 -2.65 16.17 5.36
CA SER A 140 -1.35 15.49 5.40
C SER A 140 -1.46 14.07 4.84
N GLY A 141 -0.33 13.52 4.40
CA GLY A 141 -0.21 12.10 4.04
C GLY A 141 -0.80 11.16 5.08
N PHE A 142 -0.48 11.36 6.35
CA PHE A 142 -1.05 10.55 7.44
C PHE A 142 -2.57 10.69 7.56
N GLU A 143 -3.12 11.89 7.35
CA GLU A 143 -4.58 12.10 7.35
C GLU A 143 -5.26 11.39 6.18
N ASN A 144 -4.69 11.49 4.97
CA ASN A 144 -5.18 10.80 3.78
C ASN A 144 -5.03 9.28 3.91
N ALA A 145 -3.93 8.80 4.49
CA ALA A 145 -3.72 7.38 4.77
C ALA A 145 -4.84 6.82 5.63
N LYS A 146 -5.22 7.51 6.71
CA LYS A 146 -6.33 7.09 7.57
C LYS A 146 -7.67 7.07 6.84
N TYR A 147 -7.94 8.07 6.00
CA TYR A 147 -9.16 8.11 5.18
C TYR A 147 -9.28 6.87 4.30
N TRP A 148 -8.20 6.51 3.59
CA TRP A 148 -8.18 5.34 2.72
C TRP A 148 -8.15 4.02 3.49
N ALA A 149 -7.43 3.93 4.61
CA ALA A 149 -7.49 2.77 5.50
C ALA A 149 -8.91 2.50 5.98
N ALA A 150 -9.72 3.55 6.17
CA ALA A 150 -11.13 3.45 6.50
C ALA A 150 -12.05 3.20 5.27
N GLY A 151 -11.53 2.75 4.13
CA GLY A 151 -12.29 2.46 2.91
C GLY A 151 -12.61 3.68 2.06
N GLY A 152 -11.96 4.82 2.31
CA GLY A 152 -12.12 6.04 1.53
C GLY A 152 -13.60 6.44 1.35
N PRO A 153 -14.11 6.53 0.10
CA PRO A 153 -15.51 6.85 -0.20
C PRO A 153 -16.54 5.81 0.28
N LYS A 154 -16.14 4.56 0.57
CA LYS A 154 -17.03 3.48 1.02
C LYS A 154 -17.40 3.59 2.50
N GLU A 155 -16.61 4.35 3.25
CA GLU A 155 -16.88 4.70 4.65
C GLU A 155 -17.00 3.53 5.62
N TYR A 156 -15.95 2.70 5.73
CA TYR A 156 -15.91 1.64 6.72
C TYR A 156 -15.97 2.17 8.14
N THR A 157 -16.90 1.61 8.92
CA THR A 157 -17.17 2.03 10.31
C THR A 157 -16.69 1.02 11.34
N ASN A 158 -16.50 -0.24 10.95
CA ASN A 158 -16.12 -1.32 11.85
C ASN A 158 -15.04 -2.20 11.20
N PHE A 159 -13.95 -2.42 11.93
CA PHE A 159 -12.86 -3.30 11.56
C PHE A 159 -12.82 -4.48 12.54
N GLY A 160 -12.79 -5.71 12.02
CA GLY A 160 -12.85 -6.92 12.84
C GLY A 160 -12.98 -8.21 12.03
N TYR A 161 -13.57 -9.24 12.64
CA TYR A 161 -13.68 -10.64 12.18
C TYR A 161 -14.50 -10.90 10.90
N ALA A 162 -14.72 -9.90 10.05
CA ALA A 162 -15.38 -10.11 8.77
C ALA A 162 -14.41 -10.83 7.81
N ALA A 163 -14.86 -11.90 7.16
CA ALA A 163 -14.07 -12.62 6.16
C ALA A 163 -13.92 -11.77 4.90
N SER A 164 -12.79 -11.07 4.79
CA SER A 164 -12.37 -10.33 3.59
C SER A 164 -10.87 -10.52 3.36
N SER A 165 -10.40 -10.27 2.14
CA SER A 165 -8.96 -10.29 1.83
C SER A 165 -8.15 -9.36 2.74
N VAL A 166 -8.73 -8.21 3.12
CA VAL A 166 -8.13 -7.26 4.06
C VAL A 166 -7.98 -7.89 5.46
N HIS A 167 -8.95 -8.70 5.89
CA HIS A 167 -8.86 -9.41 7.16
C HIS A 167 -7.70 -10.41 7.18
N LEU A 168 -7.49 -11.17 6.11
CA LEU A 168 -6.35 -12.10 6.00
C LEU A 168 -5.01 -11.34 6.07
N ILE A 169 -4.88 -10.23 5.35
CA ILE A 169 -3.67 -9.38 5.40
C ILE A 169 -3.43 -8.88 6.83
N HIS A 170 -4.46 -8.37 7.50
CA HIS A 170 -4.38 -7.91 8.89
C HIS A 170 -4.03 -9.02 9.88
N GLN A 171 -4.56 -10.23 9.71
CA GLN A 171 -4.19 -11.39 10.53
C GLN A 171 -2.72 -11.76 10.34
N THR A 172 -2.23 -11.79 9.10
CA THR A 172 -0.82 -12.09 8.81
C THR A 172 0.11 -11.03 9.40
N LEU A 173 -0.25 -9.74 9.28
CA LEU A 173 0.48 -8.64 9.92
C LEU A 173 0.55 -8.83 11.43
N LEU A 174 -0.58 -9.11 12.09
CA LEU A 174 -0.65 -9.34 13.52
C LEU A 174 0.21 -10.54 13.96
N GLN A 175 0.10 -11.67 13.27
CA GLN A 175 0.86 -12.88 13.60
C GLN A 175 2.37 -12.64 13.47
N TRP A 176 2.82 -12.08 12.35
CA TRP A 176 4.22 -11.82 12.11
C TRP A 176 4.80 -10.81 13.11
N SER A 177 4.10 -9.70 13.32
CA SER A 177 4.55 -8.62 14.22
C SER A 177 4.62 -9.05 15.69
N SER A 178 3.77 -10.00 16.13
CA SER A 178 3.85 -10.57 17.47
C SER A 178 5.15 -11.33 17.76
N VAL A 179 5.82 -11.84 16.72
CA VAL A 179 7.07 -12.59 16.82
C VAL A 179 8.28 -11.70 16.54
N HIS A 180 8.18 -10.84 15.53
CA HIS A 180 9.33 -10.13 14.96
C HIS A 180 9.45 -8.66 15.42
N THR A 181 8.37 -8.06 15.92
CA THR A 181 8.37 -6.66 16.37
C THR A 181 7.68 -6.51 17.74
N PRO A 182 8.14 -7.22 18.79
CA PRO A 182 7.46 -7.27 20.07
C PRO A 182 7.49 -5.96 20.86
N GLU A 183 8.41 -5.03 20.55
CA GLU A 183 8.51 -3.75 21.29
C GLU A 183 7.43 -2.76 20.86
N ILE A 184 6.91 -2.89 19.63
CA ILE A 184 5.94 -1.94 19.06
C ILE A 184 4.55 -2.54 18.88
N ILE A 185 4.39 -3.86 19.03
CA ILE A 185 3.13 -4.56 18.74
C ILE A 185 1.96 -4.05 19.60
N ALA A 186 2.22 -3.69 20.86
CA ALA A 186 1.20 -3.22 21.78
C ALA A 186 0.60 -1.86 21.35
N ASP A 187 1.36 -1.06 20.62
CA ASP A 187 0.92 0.25 20.14
C ASP A 187 0.04 0.12 18.88
N VAL A 188 0.31 -0.88 18.04
CA VAL A 188 -0.33 -1.07 16.72
C VAL A 188 -1.50 -2.07 16.74
N VAL A 189 -1.82 -2.65 17.90
CA VAL A 189 -2.94 -3.59 18.08
C VAL A 189 -3.98 -3.00 19.03
N SER A 190 -5.26 -3.20 18.74
CA SER A 190 -6.34 -2.81 19.66
C SER A 190 -6.33 -3.71 20.89
N THR A 191 -5.76 -3.27 22.00
CA THR A 191 -5.66 -4.08 23.23
C THR A 191 -6.94 -4.04 24.07
N HIS A 192 -7.41 -5.22 24.48
CA HIS A 192 -8.40 -5.52 25.55
C HIS A 192 -9.81 -4.87 25.43
N SER A 193 -9.98 -3.88 24.58
CA SER A 193 -11.22 -3.17 24.30
C SER A 193 -11.21 -2.65 22.87
N ALA A 194 -12.38 -2.32 22.34
CA ALA A 194 -12.49 -1.79 20.99
C ALA A 194 -11.92 -0.36 20.95
N ARG A 195 -10.98 -0.09 20.05
CA ARG A 195 -10.40 1.26 19.90
C ARG A 195 -11.23 2.07 18.92
N ARG A 196 -11.53 3.32 19.29
CA ARG A 196 -12.31 4.25 18.47
C ARG A 196 -11.41 5.34 17.90
N HIS A 197 -11.49 5.53 16.60
CA HIS A 197 -10.73 6.52 15.84
C HIS A 197 -11.65 7.60 15.25
N SER A 198 -11.12 8.81 15.08
CA SER A 198 -11.81 9.94 14.44
C SER A 198 -11.13 10.27 13.11
N ILE A 199 -11.73 9.83 12.02
CA ILE A 199 -11.13 9.88 10.68
C ILE A 199 -11.83 10.97 9.87
N LEU A 200 -11.10 11.64 8.98
CA LEU A 200 -11.73 12.54 8.01
C LEU A 200 -12.68 11.73 7.11
N ALA A 201 -13.81 12.34 6.78
CA ALA A 201 -14.79 11.84 5.84
C ALA A 201 -14.88 12.80 4.65
N SER A 202 -15.62 12.40 3.63
CA SER A 202 -15.89 13.25 2.48
C SER A 202 -16.48 14.60 2.95
N LYS A 203 -16.10 15.70 2.29
CA LYS A 203 -16.57 17.07 2.60
C LYS A 203 -16.06 17.65 3.93
N GLY A 204 -14.97 17.10 4.48
CA GLY A 204 -14.30 17.66 5.66
C GLY A 204 -14.99 17.37 6.99
N GLN A 205 -16.01 16.52 7.01
CA GLN A 205 -16.60 16.02 8.26
C GLN A 205 -15.69 14.96 8.89
N ARG A 206 -15.84 14.68 10.19
CA ARG A 206 -15.16 13.57 10.86
C ARG A 206 -16.14 12.42 11.05
N ARG A 207 -15.71 11.18 10.75
CA ARG A 207 -16.45 9.95 11.05
C ARG A 207 -15.72 9.13 12.10
N HIS A 208 -16.46 8.25 12.76
CA HIS A 208 -15.92 7.34 13.76
C HIS A 208 -15.76 5.95 13.20
N VAL A 209 -14.58 5.38 13.43
CA VAL A 209 -14.25 4.00 13.07
C VAL A 209 -13.91 3.25 14.34
N VAL A 210 -14.39 2.01 14.45
CA VAL A 210 -14.15 1.14 15.59
C VAL A 210 -13.33 -0.07 15.14
N VAL A 211 -12.23 -0.34 15.83
CA VAL A 211 -11.39 -1.54 15.65
C VAL A 211 -11.69 -2.51 16.79
N ALA A 212 -12.03 -3.75 16.44
CA ALA A 212 -12.34 -4.79 17.41
C ALA A 212 -11.11 -5.15 18.28
N PRO A 213 -11.32 -5.58 19.54
CA PRO A 213 -10.22 -6.01 20.41
C PRO A 213 -9.41 -7.15 19.77
N GLY A 214 -8.09 -7.13 19.97
CA GLY A 214 -7.17 -8.15 19.49
C GLY A 214 -6.94 -8.16 17.98
N CYS A 215 -7.49 -7.17 17.25
CA CYS A 215 -7.24 -7.01 15.82
C CYS A 215 -6.10 -6.03 15.55
N TRP A 216 -5.45 -6.21 14.40
CA TRP A 216 -4.58 -5.20 13.81
C TRP A 216 -5.30 -3.86 13.69
N ASP A 217 -4.66 -2.79 14.16
CA ASP A 217 -5.21 -1.45 14.13
C ASP A 217 -4.46 -0.59 13.10
N PRO A 218 -4.97 -0.49 11.85
CA PRO A 218 -4.28 0.25 10.80
C PRO A 218 -4.14 1.74 11.14
N PHE A 219 -5.07 2.30 11.93
CA PHE A 219 -5.03 3.71 12.30
C PHE A 219 -3.96 3.97 13.34
N ALA A 220 -3.83 3.09 14.33
CA ALA A 220 -2.75 3.17 15.31
C ALA A 220 -1.39 2.92 14.68
N PHE A 221 -1.30 2.02 13.69
CA PHE A 221 -0.06 1.85 12.92
C PHE A 221 0.31 3.12 12.14
N ILE A 222 -0.65 3.76 11.47
CA ILE A 222 -0.42 5.05 10.80
C ILE A 222 0.04 6.12 11.80
N ASP A 223 -0.59 6.21 12.97
CA ASP A 223 -0.19 7.13 14.04
C ASP A 223 1.23 6.85 14.53
N PHE A 224 1.58 5.58 14.71
CA PHE A 224 2.91 5.17 15.13
C PHE A 224 3.98 5.54 14.09
N CYS A 225 3.69 5.38 12.79
CA CYS A 225 4.54 5.87 11.70
C CYS A 225 4.73 7.39 11.76
N SER A 226 3.72 8.15 12.19
CA SER A 226 3.82 9.62 12.29
C SER A 226 4.78 10.10 13.39
N THR A 227 5.06 9.23 14.37
CA THR A 227 5.99 9.50 15.47
C THR A 227 7.37 8.88 15.27
N ALA A 228 7.67 8.31 14.10
CA ALA A 228 8.87 7.51 13.86
C ALA A 228 10.19 8.21 14.28
N GLU A 229 10.32 9.51 14.05
CA GLU A 229 11.52 10.29 14.42
C GLU A 229 11.73 10.42 15.93
N GLN A 230 10.69 10.22 16.73
CA GLN A 230 10.70 10.34 18.20
C GLN A 230 10.98 8.99 18.88
N LEU A 231 10.94 7.90 18.13
CA LEU A 231 11.14 6.54 18.64
C LEU A 231 12.63 6.27 18.96
N GLY A 232 12.88 5.36 19.90
CA GLY A 232 14.21 4.82 20.16
C GLY A 232 14.74 4.01 18.97
N SER A 233 16.04 3.70 18.97
CA SER A 233 16.68 3.03 17.83
C SER A 233 16.12 1.64 17.54
N VAL A 234 15.73 0.92 18.59
CA VAL A 234 15.16 -0.44 18.49
C VAL A 234 13.76 -0.37 17.88
N GLU A 235 12.92 0.52 18.39
CA GLU A 235 11.56 0.73 17.90
C GLU A 235 11.55 1.22 16.45
N GLN A 236 12.49 2.09 16.08
CA GLN A 236 12.69 2.50 14.68
C GLN A 236 13.06 1.31 13.78
N GLU A 237 13.95 0.43 14.21
CA GLU A 237 14.33 -0.76 13.44
C GLU A 237 13.16 -1.74 13.27
N GLN A 238 12.39 -1.96 14.32
CA GLN A 238 11.19 -2.78 14.27
C GLN A 238 10.10 -2.15 13.39
N LEU A 239 9.90 -0.84 13.48
CA LEU A 239 8.96 -0.11 12.62
C LEU A 239 9.35 -0.27 11.14
N ARG A 240 10.63 -0.08 10.81
CA ARG A 240 11.14 -0.31 9.46
C ARG A 240 10.86 -1.73 8.99
N SER A 241 11.18 -2.72 9.81
CA SER A 241 10.96 -4.14 9.50
C SER A 241 9.48 -4.45 9.24
N LEU A 242 8.58 -3.86 10.04
CA LEU A 242 7.14 -4.01 9.89
C LEU A 242 6.59 -3.36 8.61
N GLN A 243 7.07 -2.16 8.28
CA GLN A 243 6.70 -1.48 7.02
C GLN A 243 7.19 -2.26 5.80
N GLU A 244 8.41 -2.82 5.85
CA GLU A 244 8.93 -3.68 4.78
C GLU A 244 8.12 -4.97 4.65
N PHE A 245 7.75 -5.59 5.77
CA PHE A 245 6.91 -6.78 5.77
C PHE A 245 5.52 -6.51 5.18
N GLU A 246 4.86 -5.42 5.55
CA GLU A 246 3.55 -5.05 4.98
C GLU A 246 3.62 -4.89 3.45
N LEU A 247 4.65 -4.22 2.95
CA LEU A 247 4.88 -4.06 1.51
C LEU A 247 5.08 -5.41 0.79
N ARG A 248 5.92 -6.28 1.34
CA ARG A 248 6.15 -7.63 0.82
C ARG A 248 4.87 -8.46 0.82
N LEU A 249 4.10 -8.37 1.90
CA LEU A 249 2.84 -9.07 2.07
C LEU A 249 1.81 -8.63 1.03
N LEU A 250 1.63 -7.32 0.83
CA LEU A 250 0.71 -6.77 -0.17
C LEU A 250 1.13 -7.14 -1.59
N LEU A 251 2.43 -7.09 -1.90
CA LEU A 251 2.94 -7.50 -3.20
C LEU A 251 2.68 -9.00 -3.44
N ARG A 252 2.95 -9.83 -2.43
CA ARG A 252 2.67 -11.27 -2.49
C ARG A 252 1.17 -11.54 -2.67
N TYR A 253 0.31 -10.86 -1.93
CA TYR A 253 -1.14 -10.95 -2.09
C TYR A 253 -1.53 -10.66 -3.55
N ALA A 254 -1.09 -9.53 -4.10
CA ALA A 254 -1.44 -9.12 -5.46
C ALA A 254 -0.95 -10.11 -6.53
N LEU A 255 0.23 -10.70 -6.33
CA LEU A 255 0.78 -11.73 -7.23
C LEU A 255 0.04 -13.07 -7.13
N LEU A 256 -0.43 -13.45 -5.94
CA LEU A 256 -1.24 -14.67 -5.74
C LEU A 256 -2.64 -14.48 -6.34
N GLU A 257 -3.27 -13.34 -6.09
CA GLU A 257 -4.58 -12.98 -6.64
C GLU A 257 -4.56 -12.98 -8.17
N GLN A 258 -3.53 -12.39 -8.80
CA GLN A 258 -3.38 -12.41 -10.26
C GLN A 258 -3.25 -13.83 -10.85
N ARG A 259 -2.80 -14.80 -10.05
CA ARG A 259 -2.61 -16.20 -10.48
C ARG A 259 -3.80 -17.09 -10.13
N ASP A 260 -4.90 -16.52 -9.64
CA ASP A 260 -6.05 -17.25 -9.09
C ASP A 260 -5.62 -18.32 -8.05
N CYS A 261 -4.53 -18.03 -7.32
CA CYS A 261 -4.00 -18.91 -6.29
C CYS A 261 -4.76 -18.70 -4.99
N ASP A 262 -4.82 -19.75 -4.16
CA ASP A 262 -5.45 -19.66 -2.85
C ASP A 262 -4.70 -18.66 -1.95
N VAL A 263 -5.36 -17.54 -1.64
CA VAL A 263 -4.82 -16.48 -0.79
C VAL A 263 -4.66 -16.94 0.67
N GLU A 264 -5.29 -18.05 1.08
CA GLU A 264 -5.02 -18.67 2.39
C GLU A 264 -3.57 -19.19 2.50
N MET A 265 -2.87 -19.38 1.36
CA MET A 265 -1.41 -19.63 1.34
C MET A 265 -0.58 -18.46 1.91
N LEU A 266 -1.17 -17.28 2.13
CA LEU A 266 -0.52 -16.21 2.89
C LEU A 266 -0.32 -16.57 4.36
N LEU A 267 -1.22 -17.36 4.93
CA LEU A 267 -1.15 -17.82 6.33
C LEU A 267 -0.24 -19.04 6.50
N SER A 268 0.04 -19.80 5.44
CA SER A 268 0.77 -21.08 5.54
C SER A 268 2.29 -20.96 5.65
N GLY A 269 2.85 -19.75 5.68
CA GLY A 269 4.12 -19.48 6.37
C GLY A 269 5.35 -20.32 5.96
N GLU A 270 5.63 -20.56 4.67
CA GLU A 270 6.93 -21.14 4.24
C GLU A 270 8.15 -20.24 4.56
N GLU A 271 7.95 -19.05 5.15
CA GLU A 271 9.02 -18.18 5.67
C GLU A 271 9.21 -18.26 7.19
N GLN A 272 8.56 -19.19 7.89
CA GLN A 272 8.80 -19.45 9.32
C GLN A 272 10.10 -20.26 9.60
N GLN A 273 11.00 -20.40 8.63
CA GLN A 273 12.29 -21.09 8.75
C GLN A 273 13.48 -20.19 8.40
#